data_AF-A0A5E7UAJ8-F1
#
_entry.id   AF-A0A5E7UAJ8-F1
#
_cell.length_a   1.000
_cell.length_b   1.000
_cell.length_c   1.000
_cell.angle_alpha   90.00
_cell.angle_beta   90.00
_cell.angle_gamma   90.00
#
_symmetry.space_group_name_H-M   'P 1'
#
loop_
_entity.id
_entity.type
_entity.pdbx_description
1 polymer ?
#
loop_
_entity_poly.entity_id
_entity_poly.type
_entity_poly.pdbx_seq_one_letter_code
_entity_poly.pdbx_strand_id
1 'polypeptide(L)'
;MIKPTPNPPKPVTQKPGTMFIIAPDIDTETLLAHACESLASASVMASDFAGFLQGSQRNTMLGIAQVIMLGELAVNRALDNLDPQD
;
A
#
# COMPACT_ATOMS: atom_id res chain seq x y z
N MET A 1 -35.27 29.28 -33.07
CA MET A 1 -34.93 28.83 -31.71
C MET A 1 -33.55 28.18 -31.76
N ILE A 2 -32.52 28.82 -31.19
CA ILE A 2 -31.16 28.28 -31.12
C ILE A 2 -31.09 27.40 -29.86
N LYS A 3 -30.87 26.10 -30.03
CA LYS A 3 -30.71 25.15 -28.92
C LYS A 3 -29.30 25.35 -28.32
N PRO A 4 -29.14 25.53 -26.99
CA PRO A 4 -27.82 25.62 -26.38
C PRO A 4 -27.14 24.25 -26.45
N THR A 5 -25.88 24.23 -26.87
CA THR A 5 -25.02 23.04 -26.86
C THR A 5 -24.83 22.52 -25.42
N PRO A 6 -24.80 21.20 -25.19
CA PRO A 6 -24.50 20.65 -23.86
C PRO A 6 -23.03 20.92 -23.52
N ASN A 7 -22.77 21.50 -22.34
CA ASN A 7 -21.41 21.59 -21.80
C ASN A 7 -20.82 20.19 -21.60
N PRO A 8 -19.51 19.99 -21.85
CA PRO A 8 -18.84 18.72 -21.58
C PRO A 8 -18.89 18.39 -20.08
N PRO A 9 -18.95 17.09 -19.69
CA PRO A 9 -18.91 16.71 -18.28
C PRO A 9 -17.62 17.22 -17.65
N LYS A 10 -17.74 17.97 -16.55
CA LYS A 10 -16.57 18.36 -15.76
C LYS A 10 -15.85 17.08 -15.30
N PRO A 11 -14.51 17.00 -15.39
CA PRO A 11 -13.79 15.84 -14.86
C PRO A 11 -14.09 15.71 -13.38
N VAL A 12 -14.73 14.61 -13.00
CA VAL A 12 -15.01 14.28 -11.61
C VAL A 12 -13.67 13.93 -10.98
N THR A 13 -13.04 14.92 -10.35
CA THR A 13 -11.94 14.67 -9.42
C THR A 13 -12.55 13.89 -8.27
N GLN A 14 -12.37 12.57 -8.26
CA GLN A 14 -12.74 11.73 -7.13
C GLN A 14 -11.96 12.25 -5.92
N LYS A 15 -12.63 12.98 -5.03
CA LYS A 15 -12.05 13.33 -3.73
C LYS A 15 -11.79 12.01 -3.00
N PRO A 16 -10.55 11.72 -2.58
CA PRO A 16 -10.31 10.61 -1.66
C PRO A 16 -11.27 10.74 -0.48
N GLY A 17 -11.90 9.64 -0.05
CA GLY A 17 -12.78 9.67 1.10
C GLY A 17 -12.05 10.26 2.30
N THR A 18 -12.59 11.32 2.90
CA THR A 18 -11.93 12.12 3.95
C THR A 18 -11.69 11.39 5.28
N MET A 19 -12.07 10.12 5.39
CA MET A 19 -11.96 9.38 6.65
C MET A 19 -10.49 9.10 7.05
N PHE A 20 -9.59 8.92 6.07
CA PHE A 20 -8.17 8.70 6.32
C PHE A 20 -7.34 9.42 5.27
N ILE A 21 -6.44 10.30 5.70
CA ILE A 21 -5.45 10.97 4.85
C ILE A 21 -4.08 10.86 5.50
N ILE A 22 -3.03 10.78 4.69
CA ILE A 22 -1.65 10.99 5.14
C ILE A 22 -1.45 12.51 5.25
N ALA A 23 -0.91 12.99 6.36
CA ALA A 23 -0.67 14.42 6.54
C ALA A 23 0.38 14.91 5.52
N PRO A 24 0.20 16.09 4.90
CA PRO A 24 0.99 16.54 3.76
C PRO A 24 2.45 16.92 4.13
N ASP A 25 2.74 17.06 5.41
CA ASP A 25 4.02 17.45 5.99
C ASP A 25 4.86 16.27 6.49
N ILE A 26 4.38 15.03 6.30
CA ILE A 26 5.15 13.82 6.63
C ILE A 26 6.22 13.60 5.57
N ASP A 27 7.47 13.41 6.02
CA ASP A 27 8.61 13.16 5.16
C ASP A 27 8.62 11.72 4.61
N THR A 28 9.36 11.52 3.51
CA THR A 28 9.43 10.23 2.82
C THR A 28 10.02 9.11 3.69
N GLU A 29 10.96 9.41 4.58
CA GLU A 29 11.58 8.43 5.47
C GLU A 29 10.53 7.87 6.44
N THR A 30 9.78 8.75 7.10
CA THR A 30 8.66 8.39 7.98
C THR A 30 7.58 7.58 7.23
N LEU A 31 7.26 7.96 5.98
CA LEU A 31 6.30 7.20 5.16
C LEU A 31 6.79 5.80 4.83
N LEU A 32 8.07 5.65 4.46
CA LEU A 32 8.65 4.37 4.11
C LEU A 32 8.84 3.49 5.35
N ALA A 33 9.24 4.05 6.49
CA ALA A 33 9.33 3.34 7.76
C ALA A 33 7.96 2.77 8.17
N HIS A 34 6.92 3.60 8.16
CA HIS A 34 5.56 3.15 8.46
C HIS A 34 5.07 2.10 7.45
N ALA A 35 5.39 2.26 6.16
CA ALA A 35 5.06 1.27 5.13
C ALA A 35 5.77 -0.07 5.38
N CYS A 36 7.05 -0.05 5.76
CA CYS A 36 7.80 -1.23 6.14
C CYS A 36 7.14 -1.95 7.33
N GLU A 37 6.89 -1.24 8.43
CA GLU A 37 6.23 -1.81 9.61
C GLU A 37 4.85 -2.39 9.28
N SER A 38 4.07 -1.71 8.44
CA SER A 38 2.77 -2.18 7.98
C SER A 38 2.88 -3.46 7.15
N LEU A 39 3.88 -3.56 6.27
CA LEU A 39 4.12 -4.75 5.46
C LEU A 39 4.62 -5.92 6.31
N ALA A 40 5.52 -5.66 7.27
CA ALA A 40 5.98 -6.67 8.23
C ALA A 40 4.80 -7.23 9.05
N SER A 41 3.93 -6.37 9.54
CA SER A 41 2.70 -6.78 10.24
C SER A 41 1.78 -7.60 9.33
N ALA A 42 1.59 -7.17 8.08
CA ALA A 42 0.77 -7.89 7.11
C ALA A 42 1.35 -9.27 6.74
N SER A 43 2.68 -9.41 6.65
CA SER A 43 3.33 -10.69 6.35
C SER A 43 3.12 -11.70 7.50
N VAL A 44 3.20 -11.25 8.75
CA VAL A 44 2.88 -12.04 9.94
C VAL A 44 1.41 -12.43 9.96
N MET A 45 0.49 -11.50 9.74
CA MET A 45 -0.95 -11.80 9.70
C MET A 45 -1.31 -12.79 8.59
N ALA A 46 -0.73 -12.64 7.39
CA ALA A 46 -0.96 -13.56 6.29
C ALA A 46 -0.41 -14.97 6.60
N SER A 47 0.78 -15.04 7.20
CA SER A 47 1.40 -16.30 7.61
C SER A 47 0.62 -17.02 8.71
N ASP A 48 0.17 -16.28 9.73
CA ASP A 48 -0.70 -16.79 10.79
C ASP A 48 -2.03 -17.29 10.20
N PHE A 49 -2.62 -16.50 9.30
CA PHE A 49 -3.86 -16.90 8.65
C PHE A 49 -3.71 -18.16 7.80
N ALA A 50 -2.58 -18.33 7.11
CA ALA A 50 -2.24 -19.56 6.40
C ALA A 50 -2.20 -20.79 7.33
N GLY A 51 -1.88 -20.59 8.62
CA GLY A 51 -1.93 -21.60 9.67
C GLY A 51 -3.29 -22.28 9.81
N PHE A 52 -4.38 -21.54 9.59
CA PHE A 52 -5.76 -22.04 9.68
C PHE A 52 -6.28 -22.65 8.35
N LEU A 53 -5.55 -22.48 7.25
CA LEU A 53 -5.93 -22.98 5.94
C LEU A 53 -5.31 -24.36 5.64
N GLN A 54 -5.92 -25.08 4.70
CA GLN A 54 -5.44 -26.39 4.24
C GLN A 54 -5.32 -26.44 2.71
N GLY A 55 -4.57 -27.43 2.21
CA GLY A 55 -4.43 -27.70 0.78
C GLY A 55 -3.89 -26.51 -0.02
N SER A 56 -4.45 -26.29 -1.21
CA SER A 56 -4.01 -25.22 -2.12
C SER A 56 -4.19 -23.82 -1.55
N GLN A 57 -5.23 -23.57 -0.75
CA GLN A 57 -5.50 -22.25 -0.16
C GLN A 57 -4.40 -21.82 0.81
N ARG A 58 -3.86 -22.76 1.59
CA ARG A 58 -2.69 -22.52 2.45
C ARG A 58 -1.48 -22.08 1.61
N ASN A 59 -1.21 -22.80 0.53
CA ASN A 59 -0.07 -22.47 -0.36
C ASN A 59 -0.26 -21.10 -1.01
N THR A 60 -1.48 -20.76 -1.43
CA THR A 60 -1.80 -19.42 -1.94
C THR A 60 -1.54 -18.35 -0.89
N MET A 61 -1.99 -18.56 0.35
CA MET A 61 -1.79 -17.58 1.43
C MET A 61 -0.31 -17.42 1.81
N LEU A 62 0.45 -18.51 1.85
CA LEU A 62 1.91 -18.45 2.05
C LEU A 62 2.61 -17.72 0.90
N GLY A 63 2.15 -17.91 -0.35
CA GLY A 63 2.64 -17.13 -1.49
C GLY A 63 2.35 -15.64 -1.36
N ILE A 64 1.16 -15.26 -0.86
CA ILE A 64 0.83 -13.86 -0.56
C ILE A 64 1.75 -13.32 0.54
N ALA A 65 1.95 -14.06 1.63
CA ALA A 65 2.86 -13.67 2.71
C ALA A 65 4.29 -13.45 2.20
N GLN A 66 4.76 -14.30 1.29
CA GLN A 66 6.06 -14.15 0.64
C GLN A 66 6.14 -12.89 -0.22
N VAL A 67 5.12 -12.56 -1.02
CA VAL A 67 5.10 -11.33 -1.82
C VAL A 67 5.12 -10.09 -0.93
N ILE A 68 4.39 -10.10 0.19
CA ILE A 68 4.39 -9.00 1.15
C ILE A 68 5.78 -8.82 1.77
N MET A 69 6.43 -9.90 2.22
CA MET A 69 7.79 -9.88 2.74
C MET A 69 8.80 -9.33 1.71
N LEU A 70 8.67 -9.70 0.43
CA LEU A 70 9.53 -9.12 -0.62
C LEU A 70 9.30 -7.61 -0.80
N GLY A 71 8.05 -7.15 -0.67
CA GLY A 71 7.71 -5.73 -0.65
C GLY A 71 8.34 -4.99 0.54
N GLU A 72 8.27 -5.58 1.74
CA GLU A 72 8.91 -5.07 2.95
C GLU A 72 10.42 -4.88 2.74
N LEU A 73 11.11 -5.90 2.21
CA LEU A 73 12.54 -5.82 1.90
C LEU A 73 12.87 -4.72 0.88
N ALA A 74 12.03 -4.54 -0.14
CA ALA A 74 12.21 -3.48 -1.13
C ALA A 74 12.03 -2.08 -0.51
N VAL A 75 11.05 -1.90 0.39
CA VAL A 75 10.82 -0.65 1.12
C VAL A 75 11.98 -0.37 2.08
N ASN A 76 12.43 -1.36 2.84
CA ASN A 76 13.62 -1.25 3.69
C ASN A 76 14.84 -0.80 2.87
N ARG A 77 15.09 -1.43 1.72
CA ARG A 77 16.19 -1.03 0.85
C ARG A 77 16.03 0.40 0.31
N ALA A 78 14.80 0.84 0.05
CA ALA A 78 14.52 2.20 -0.36
C ALA A 78 14.79 3.21 0.77
N LEU A 79 14.45 2.85 2.02
CA LEU A 79 14.77 3.62 3.22
C LEU A 79 16.29 3.76 3.41
N ASP A 80 17.04 2.66 3.30
CA ASP A 80 18.52 2.66 3.38
C ASP A 80 19.19 3.55 2.32
N ASN A 81 18.53 3.79 1.17
CA ASN A 81 19.07 4.68 0.14
C ASN A 81 18.86 6.17 0.48
N LEU A 82 17.92 6.49 1.36
CA LEU A 82 17.65 7.87 1.79
C LEU A 82 18.60 8.32 2.90
N ASP A 83 19.00 7.38 3.76
CA ASP A 83 20.03 7.57 4.77
C ASP A 83 21.27 6.72 4.44
N PRO A 84 22.08 7.13 3.43
CA PRO A 84 23.34 6.46 3.19
C PRO A 84 24.23 6.64 4.43
N GLN A 85 24.37 5.58 5.21
CA GLN A 85 25.32 5.50 6.32
C GLN A 85 26.73 5.70 5.72
N ASP A 86 27.33 6.87 5.96
CA ASP A 86 28.74 7.18 5.67
C ASP A 86 29.69 6.28 6.48
#